data_AF-A0A179D6B9-F1
#
_entry.id   AF-A0A179D6B9-F1
#
_cell.length_a   1.000
_cell.length_b   1.000
_cell.length_c   1.000
_cell.angle_alpha   90.00
_cell.angle_beta   90.00
_cell.angle_gamma   90.00
#
_symmetry.space_group_name_H-M   'P 1'
#
loop_
_entity.id
_entity.type
_entity.pdbx_description
1 polymer ?
#
loop_
_entity_poly.entity_id
_entity_poly.type
_entity_poly.pdbx_seq_one_letter_code
_entity_poly.pdbx_strand_id
1 'polypeptide(L)' 'MDPRSVCRGIVSAVGEKESLPEEVPESLKLLFEEWLDELTEEARRITAQRAPLSTPELAKYLRISKEGAEYIRERLKRIS' A
#
# COMPACT_ATOMS: atom_id res chain seq x y z
N MET A 1 -15.09 15.69 -12.59
CA MET A 1 -13.63 15.65 -12.38
C MET A 1 -13.10 14.46 -13.18
N ASP A 2 -12.16 14.65 -14.12
CA ASP A 2 -11.62 13.55 -14.95
C ASP A 2 -10.64 12.72 -14.10
N PRO A 3 -10.91 11.43 -13.81
CA PRO A 3 -10.01 10.58 -13.02
C PRO A 3 -8.59 10.52 -13.60
N ARG A 4 -8.47 10.61 -14.93
CA ARG A 4 -7.18 10.57 -15.62
C ARG A 4 -6.36 11.83 -15.39
N SER A 5 -7.00 12.97 -15.12
CA SER A 5 -6.30 14.23 -14.82
C SER A 5 -5.61 14.18 -13.46
N VAL A 6 -6.23 13.51 -12.48
CA VAL A 6 -5.66 13.30 -11.15
C VAL A 6 -4.50 12.33 -11.21
N CYS A 7 -4.67 11.19 -11.90
CA CYS A 7 -3.59 10.22 -12.09
C CYS A 7 -2.37 10.82 -12.81
N ARG A 8 -2.58 11.71 -13.81
CA ARG A 8 -1.48 12.42 -14.50
C ARG A 8 -0.70 13.34 -13.56
N GLY A 9 -1.38 14.08 -12.68
CA GLY A 9 -0.71 14.94 -11.70
C GLY A 9 0.17 14.16 -10.72
N ILE A 10 -0.29 12.98 -10.30
CA ILE A 10 0.43 12.09 -9.38
C ILE A 10 1.69 11.50 -10.06
N VAL A 11 1.54 11.00 -11.29
CA VAL A 11 2.68 10.45 -12.06
C VAL A 11 3.73 11.53 -12.34
N SER A 12 3.31 12.76 -12.62
CA SER A 12 4.24 13.89 -12.81
C SER A 12 5.01 14.22 -11.52
N ALA A 13 4.32 14.28 -10.37
CA ALA A 13 4.95 14.61 -9.10
C ALA A 13 5.96 13.55 -8.61
N VAL A 14 5.75 12.28 -8.99
CA VAL A 14 6.65 11.16 -8.68
C VAL A 14 7.77 11.01 -9.72
N GLY A 15 7.50 11.34 -10.98
CA GLY A 15 8.44 11.16 -12.09
C GLY A 15 9.49 12.27 -12.26
N GLU A 16 9.22 13.49 -11.81
CA GLU A 16 10.14 14.63 -11.98
C GLU A 16 11.19 14.81 -10.87
N LYS A 17 11.11 14.04 -9.77
CA LYS A 17 11.92 14.27 -8.58
C LYS A 17 12.68 13.00 -8.18
N GLU A 18 13.99 12.96 -8.45
CA GLU A 18 14.94 11.99 -7.86
C GLU A 18 15.04 12.12 -6.33
N SER A 19 14.47 13.18 -5.75
CA SER A 19 14.34 13.40 -4.31
C SER A 19 12.87 13.54 -3.92
N LEU A 20 12.39 12.73 -2.98
CA LEU A 20 11.04 12.87 -2.41
C LEU A 20 10.78 14.33 -1.98
N PRO A 21 9.59 14.90 -2.23
CA PRO A 21 9.27 16.24 -1.78
C PRO A 21 9.40 16.34 -0.25
N GLU A 22 9.90 17.48 0.23
CA GLU A 22 10.13 17.77 1.66
C GLU A 22 8.83 17.65 2.47
N GLU A 23 7.70 17.97 1.85
CA GLU A 23 6.36 17.70 2.35
C GLU A 23 5.54 16.92 1.31
N VAL A 24 4.99 15.79 1.73
CA VAL A 24 4.07 14.98 0.91
C VAL A 24 2.71 15.68 0.86
N PRO A 25 2.16 15.96 -0.35
CA PRO A 25 0.83 16.55 -0.47
C PRO A 25 -0.23 15.72 0.28
N GLU A 26 -1.15 16.39 0.96
CA GLU A 26 -2.18 15.72 1.78
C GLU A 26 -3.04 14.75 0.96
N SER A 27 -3.34 15.10 -0.29
CA SER A 27 -4.04 14.22 -1.22
C SER A 27 -3.27 12.93 -1.53
N LEU A 28 -1.94 12.97 -1.57
CA LEU A 28 -1.12 11.79 -1.80
C LEU A 28 -1.06 10.90 -0.56
N LYS A 29 -1.05 11.50 0.63
CA LYS A 29 -1.16 10.76 1.90
C LYS A 29 -2.48 10.01 1.98
N LEU A 30 -3.60 10.69 1.70
CA LEU A 30 -4.92 10.07 1.71
C LEU A 30 -4.99 8.86 0.76
N LEU A 31 -4.48 9.00 -0.47
CA LEU A 31 -4.45 7.90 -1.43
C LEU A 31 -3.56 6.75 -0.97
N PHE A 32 -2.43 7.04 -0.32
CA PHE A 32 -1.59 6.02 0.26
C PHE A 32 -2.29 5.29 1.41
N GLU A 33 -3.01 6.00 2.27
CA GLU A 33 -3.79 5.42 3.37
C GLU A 33 -4.93 4.54 2.85
N GLU A 34 -5.70 5.01 1.86
CA GLU A 34 -6.76 4.23 1.21
C GLU A 34 -6.20 2.95 0.58
N TRP A 35 -5.13 3.06 -0.21
CA TRP A 35 -4.45 1.91 -0.82
C TRP A 35 -3.95 0.93 0.24
N LEU A 36 -3.42 1.44 1.35
CA LEU A 36 -2.88 0.62 2.42
C LEU A 36 -3.98 -0.11 3.20
N ASP A 37 -5.15 0.50 3.35
CA ASP A 37 -6.33 -0.15 3.93
C ASP A 37 -6.88 -1.24 3.02
N GLU A 38 -6.99 -0.99 1.71
CA GLU A 38 -7.39 -2.00 0.73
C GLU A 38 -6.44 -3.21 0.74
N LEU A 39 -5.13 -2.95 0.79
CA LEU A 39 -4.10 -3.98 0.85
C LEU A 39 -4.17 -4.79 2.16
N THR A 40 -4.43 -4.12 3.28
CA THR A 40 -4.59 -4.75 4.59
C THR A 40 -5.84 -5.62 4.62
N GLU A 41 -6.93 -5.17 4.02
CA GLU A 41 -8.16 -5.94 3.91
C GLU A 41 -7.99 -7.19 3.05
N GLU A 42 -7.26 -7.09 1.94
CA GLU A 42 -6.92 -8.25 1.12
C GLU A 42 -6.04 -9.24 1.91
N ALA A 43 -5.03 -8.74 2.64
CA ALA A 43 -4.22 -9.58 3.53
C ALA A 43 -5.08 -10.32 4.57
N ARG A 44 -6.05 -9.62 5.18
CA ARG A 44 -7.01 -10.22 6.12
C ARG A 44 -7.81 -11.35 5.46
N ARG A 45 -8.38 -11.11 4.28
CA ARG A 45 -9.15 -12.11 3.52
C ARG A 45 -8.33 -13.37 3.24
N ILE A 46 -7.07 -13.21 2.83
CA ILE A 46 -6.18 -14.35 2.54
C ILE A 46 -5.90 -15.14 3.81
N THR A 47 -5.55 -14.47 4.91
CA THR A 47 -5.24 -15.12 6.19
C THR A 47 -6.44 -15.81 6.82
N ALA A 48 -7.67 -15.36 6.52
CA ALA A 48 -8.89 -16.01 6.99
C ALA A 48 -9.26 -17.26 6.18
N GLN A 49 -8.92 -17.30 4.89
CA GLN A 49 -9.31 -18.39 3.97
C GLN A 49 -8.26 -19.51 3.86
N ARG A 50 -7.02 -19.27 4.30
CA ARG A 50 -5.89 -20.20 4.14
C ARG A 50 -5.14 -20.41 5.45
N ALA A 51 -4.33 -21.46 5.50
CA ALA A 51 -3.34 -21.62 6.56
C ALA A 51 -2.46 -20.36 6.65
N PRO A 52 -1.95 -20.01 7.85
CA PRO A 52 -1.15 -18.80 8.04
C PRO A 52 0.00 -18.72 7.04
N LEU A 53 -0.02 -17.72 6.16
CA LEU A 53 1.07 -17.50 5.22
C LEU A 53 2.31 -17.00 5.97
N SER A 54 3.48 -17.51 5.58
CA SER A 54 4.74 -16.89 5.95
C SER A 54 4.86 -15.49 5.32
N THR A 55 5.70 -14.63 5.89
CA THR A 55 5.96 -13.28 5.33
C THR A 55 6.39 -13.29 3.86
N PRO A 56 7.29 -14.18 3.40
CA PRO A 56 7.67 -14.25 1.98
C PRO A 56 6.50 -14.67 1.08
N GLU A 57 5.64 -15.57 1.53
CA GLU A 57 4.45 -15.98 0.76
C GLU A 57 3.44 -14.84 0.65
N LEU A 58 3.22 -14.10 1.75
CA LEU A 58 2.37 -12.92 1.76
C LEU A 58 2.90 -11.83 0.83
N ALA A 59 4.21 -11.56 0.86
CA ALA A 59 4.87 -10.61 -0.04
C ALA A 59 4.65 -10.98 -1.51
N LYS A 60 4.84 -12.26 -1.85
CA LYS A 60 4.62 -12.77 -3.20
C LYS A 60 3.16 -12.65 -3.64
N TYR A 61 2.22 -12.96 -2.75
CA TYR A 61 0.79 -12.89 -3.05
C TYR A 61 0.33 -11.44 -3.29
N LEU A 62 0.69 -10.55 -2.37
CA LEU A 62 0.31 -9.14 -2.43
C LEU A 62 1.16 -8.33 -3.43
N ARG A 63 2.19 -8.95 -4.02
CA ARG A 63 3.13 -8.33 -4.97
C ARG A 63 3.81 -7.08 -4.40
N ILE A 64 4.16 -7.15 -3.12
CA ILE A 64 4.87 -6.10 -2.37
C ILE A 64 6.25 -6.60 -1.94
N SER A 65 7.09 -5.68 -1.47
CA SER A 65 8.39 -6.05 -0.89
C SER A 65 8.20 -6.87 0.39
N LYS A 66 9.28 -7.51 0.83
CA LYS A 66 9.27 -8.25 2.10
C LYS A 66 8.96 -7.33 3.28
N GLU A 67 9.54 -6.13 3.28
CA GLU A 67 9.34 -5.09 4.29
C GLU A 67 7.88 -4.62 4.31
N GLY A 68 7.26 -4.48 3.14
CA GLY A 68 5.83 -4.18 3.04
C GLY A 68 4.97 -5.28 3.64
N ALA A 69 5.31 -6.56 3.40
CA ALA A 69 4.59 -7.67 4.00
C ALA A 69 4.78 -7.76 5.53
N GLU A 70 5.97 -7.45 6.05
CA GLU A 70 6.22 -7.34 7.49
C GLU A 70 5.37 -6.23 8.10
N TYR A 71 5.35 -5.06 7.48
CA TYR A 71 4.52 -3.94 7.90
C TYR A 71 3.03 -4.31 7.94
N ILE A 72 2.50 -4.94 6.88
CA ILE A 72 1.10 -5.36 6.82
C ILE A 72 0.77 -6.37 7.93
N ARG A 73 1.66 -7.32 8.24
CA ARG A 73 1.45 -8.27 9.35
C ARG A 73 1.38 -7.58 10.70
N GLU A 74 2.27 -6.63 10.97
CA GLU A 74 2.22 -5.85 12.21
C GLU A 74 0.97 -4.97 12.28
N ARG A 75 0.53 -4.42 11.14
CA ARG A 75 -0.73 -3.67 11.04
C ARG A 75 -1.93 -4.55 11.34
N LEU A 76 -2.01 -5.75 10.75
CA LEU A 76 -3.08 -6.71 11.01
C LEU A 76 -3.20 -7.06 12.50
N LYS A 77 -2.09 -7.28 13.21
CA LYS A 77 -2.08 -7.55 14.65
C LYS A 77 -2.64 -6.42 15.52
N ARG A 78 -2.57 -5.17 15.04
CA ARG A 78 -3.06 -3.99 15.77
C ARG A 78 -4.55 -3.76 15.57
N ILE A 79 -5.11 -4.27 14.48
CA ILE A 79 -6.50 -4.06 14.07
C ILE A 79 -7.36 -5.31 14.35
N SER A 80 -6.74 -6.48 14.51
CA SER A 80 -7.37 -7.75 14.90
C SER A 80 -7.80 -7.80 16.36
#